data_AF-A0A1M7CPA9-F1
#
_entry.id   AF-A0A1M7CPA9-F1
#
_cell.length_a   1.000
_cell.length_b   1.000
_cell.length_c   1.000
_cell.angle_alpha   90.00
_cell.angle_beta   90.00
_cell.angle_gamma   90.00
#
_symmetry.space_group_name_H-M   'P 1'
#
loop_
_entity.id
_entity.type
_entity.pdbx_description
1 polymer ?
#
loop_
_entity_poly.entity_id
_entity_poly.type
_entity_poly.pdbx_seq_one_letter_code
_entity_poly.pdbx_strand_id
1 'polypeptide(L)'
;MTTTIDGIAYPNTLVEISRNKTFCYEFLLSFKGKKEIYNMLRFVLFPEKPTDIYFYYLSKSAKYKFKLPTPIMKAVETYAPTKDFGSSGWADVVSQIHRHARAQVQQKKVIEEFFSSRAFQKMHQKETKAEDQKLVKKFGNPTMVAVRAGIKYAPEVDEIIILLVKKQKNEAVAKAKVLLRKQGVKAKPEDLIKAFQSGKSLKELA
;
A
#
# COMPACT_ATOMS: atom_id res chain seq x y z
N MET A 1 -6.07 3.97 -9.40
CA MET A 1 -5.92 2.62 -9.97
C MET A 1 -4.88 1.95 -9.10
N THR A 2 -5.23 1.15 -8.10
CA THR A 2 -4.24 0.60 -7.14
C THR A 2 -3.10 -0.17 -7.79
N THR A 3 -1.89 -0.07 -7.23
CA THR A 3 -0.73 -0.88 -7.67
C THR A 3 -0.73 -2.21 -6.91
N THR A 4 -0.73 -3.34 -7.61
CA THR A 4 -0.68 -4.67 -6.99
C THR A 4 0.74 -5.23 -7.05
N ILE A 5 1.31 -5.58 -5.90
CA ILE A 5 2.63 -6.21 -5.78
C ILE A 5 2.45 -7.48 -4.95
N ASP A 6 2.87 -8.62 -5.51
CA ASP A 6 2.69 -9.95 -4.91
C ASP A 6 1.25 -10.22 -4.42
N GLY A 7 0.25 -9.76 -5.19
CA GLY A 7 -1.17 -9.94 -4.88
C GLY A 7 -1.72 -9.01 -3.79
N ILE A 8 -0.88 -8.12 -3.22
CA ILE A 8 -1.29 -7.11 -2.24
C ILE A 8 -1.52 -5.79 -2.97
N ALA A 9 -2.71 -5.21 -2.82
CA ALA A 9 -3.07 -3.94 -3.42
C ALA A 9 -2.59 -2.77 -2.56
N TYR A 10 -1.83 -1.86 -3.16
CA TYR A 10 -1.31 -0.66 -2.52
C TYR A 10 -1.91 0.61 -3.12
N PRO A 11 -2.18 1.63 -2.28
CA PRO A 11 -2.50 2.97 -2.74
C PRO A 11 -1.42 3.52 -3.68
N ASN A 12 -1.79 4.10 -4.81
CA ASN A 12 -0.82 4.67 -5.74
C ASN A 12 -1.11 6.11 -6.17
N THR A 13 -2.11 6.73 -5.57
CA THR A 13 -2.36 8.17 -5.69
C THR A 13 -2.34 8.81 -4.31
N LEU A 14 -2.04 10.10 -4.21
CA LEU A 14 -2.05 10.82 -2.93
C LEU A 14 -3.42 10.76 -2.22
N VAL A 15 -4.50 10.65 -3.00
CA VAL A 15 -5.88 10.50 -2.47
C VAL A 15 -6.11 9.10 -1.89
N GLU A 16 -5.64 8.05 -2.57
CA GLU A 16 -5.72 6.69 -2.03
C GLU A 16 -4.83 6.54 -0.79
N ILE A 17 -3.62 7.14 -0.82
CA ILE A 17 -2.66 7.13 0.28
C ILE A 17 -3.26 7.77 1.52
N SER A 18 -3.87 8.97 1.41
CA SER A 18 -4.44 9.67 2.56
C SER A 18 -5.61 8.93 3.22
N ARG A 19 -6.31 8.06 2.49
CA ARG A 19 -7.42 7.24 3.02
C ARG A 19 -6.95 6.04 3.84
N ASN A 20 -5.74 5.53 3.58
CA ASN A 20 -5.15 4.45 4.35
C ASN A 20 -4.18 5.01 5.40
N LYS A 21 -4.66 5.22 6.64
CA LYS A 21 -3.87 5.88 7.71
C LYS A 21 -2.51 5.22 7.97
N THR A 22 -2.46 3.90 8.01
CA THR A 22 -1.22 3.15 8.25
C THR A 22 -0.23 3.35 7.11
N PHE A 23 -0.68 3.14 5.87
CA PHE A 23 0.16 3.33 4.69
C PHE A 23 0.60 4.80 4.56
N CYS A 24 -0.29 5.77 4.81
CA CYS A 24 0.00 7.19 4.79
C CYS A 24 1.14 7.57 5.75
N TYR A 25 1.12 7.02 6.96
CA TYR A 25 2.13 7.30 7.97
C TYR A 25 3.50 6.73 7.57
N GLU A 26 3.56 5.47 7.15
CA GLU A 26 4.79 4.83 6.66
C GLU A 26 5.34 5.53 5.40
N PHE A 27 4.44 5.89 4.48
CA PHE A 27 4.76 6.68 3.29
C PHE A 27 5.41 8.02 3.67
N LEU A 28 4.76 8.81 4.54
CA LEU A 28 5.30 10.09 5.00
C LEU A 28 6.65 9.93 5.70
N LEU A 29 6.78 8.96 6.62
CA LEU A 29 8.00 8.74 7.40
C LEU A 29 9.20 8.35 6.53
N SER A 30 8.98 7.64 5.43
CA SER A 30 10.05 7.27 4.49
C SER A 30 10.82 8.49 3.95
N PHE A 31 10.17 9.66 3.91
CA PHE A 31 10.76 10.92 3.44
C PHE A 31 11.28 11.83 4.55
N LYS A 32 11.28 11.42 5.82
CA LYS A 32 11.70 12.28 6.95
C LYS A 32 13.10 12.90 6.78
N GLY A 33 14.02 12.20 6.09
CA GLY A 33 15.35 12.72 5.74
C GLY A 33 15.36 13.77 4.62
N LYS A 34 14.30 13.85 3.80
CA LYS A 34 14.12 14.83 2.72
C LYS A 34 13.14 15.90 3.17
N LYS A 35 13.58 16.79 4.06
CA LYS A 35 12.73 17.78 4.78
C LYS A 35 11.74 18.53 3.88
N GLU A 36 12.16 18.97 2.70
CA GLU A 36 11.27 19.68 1.77
C GLU A 36 10.14 18.78 1.24
N ILE A 37 10.46 17.57 0.76
CA ILE A 37 9.46 16.59 0.28
C ILE A 37 8.55 16.16 1.42
N TYR A 38 9.12 15.87 2.59
CA TYR A 38 8.37 15.53 3.79
C TYR A 38 7.33 16.59 4.14
N ASN A 39 7.72 17.86 4.15
CA ASN A 39 6.83 18.96 4.48
C ASN A 39 5.71 19.15 3.43
N MET A 40 6.04 19.04 2.13
CA MET A 40 5.02 19.07 1.07
C MET A 40 4.04 17.88 1.18
N LEU A 41 4.55 16.67 1.42
CA LEU A 41 3.72 15.48 1.62
C LEU A 41 2.83 15.65 2.84
N ARG A 42 3.37 16.16 3.95
CA ARG A 42 2.61 16.43 5.15
C ARG A 42 1.44 17.36 4.85
N PHE A 43 1.70 18.48 4.18
CA PHE A 43 0.69 19.45 3.77
C PHE A 43 -0.40 18.83 2.89
N VAL A 44 -0.04 17.95 1.95
CA VAL A 44 -1.00 17.35 1.01
C VAL A 44 -1.80 16.20 1.63
N LEU A 45 -1.20 15.39 2.49
CA LEU A 45 -1.80 14.17 3.05
C LEU A 45 -2.58 14.43 4.34
N PHE A 46 -2.22 15.47 5.09
CA PHE A 46 -2.84 15.82 6.36
C PHE A 46 -3.39 17.24 6.29
N PRO A 47 -4.60 17.42 5.72
CA PRO A 47 -5.18 18.74 5.55
C PRO A 47 -5.35 19.43 6.91
N GLU A 48 -4.77 20.62 7.05
CA GLU A 48 -4.93 21.47 8.21
C GLU A 48 -6.06 22.49 8.03
N LYS A 49 -6.54 23.04 9.15
CA LYS A 49 -7.45 24.18 9.10
C LYS A 49 -6.74 25.37 8.43
N PRO A 50 -7.45 26.20 7.64
CA PRO A 50 -6.83 27.34 6.96
C PRO A 50 -6.03 28.28 7.87
N THR A 51 -6.48 28.46 9.12
CA THR A 51 -5.80 29.23 10.17
C THR A 51 -4.41 28.67 10.51
N ASP A 52 -4.28 27.34 10.53
CA ASP A 52 -3.11 26.63 11.00
C ASP A 52 -2.04 26.53 9.92
N ILE A 53 -2.46 26.56 8.65
CA ILE A 53 -1.57 26.51 7.48
C ILE A 53 -0.53 27.63 7.55
N TYR A 54 -0.95 28.86 7.89
CA TYR A 54 -0.02 29.97 8.03
C TYR A 54 1.05 29.68 9.09
N PHE A 55 0.64 29.30 10.29
CA PHE A 55 1.57 29.10 11.40
C PHE A 55 2.51 27.91 11.17
N TYR A 56 2.01 26.81 10.63
CA TYR A 56 2.80 25.58 10.47
C TYR A 56 3.68 25.55 9.22
N TYR A 57 3.32 26.26 8.13
CA TYR A 57 4.00 26.14 6.84
C TYR A 57 4.57 27.45 6.29
N LEU A 58 3.94 28.59 6.59
CA LEU A 58 4.21 29.84 5.87
C LEU A 58 4.91 30.90 6.73
N SER A 59 4.63 30.94 8.04
CA SER A 59 5.17 31.94 8.96
C SER A 59 6.71 31.89 9.05
N LYS A 60 7.35 32.98 9.48
CA LYS A 60 8.82 33.01 9.65
C LYS A 60 9.35 31.97 10.64
N SER A 61 8.54 31.50 11.58
CA SER A 61 8.90 30.45 12.55
C SER A 61 8.26 29.08 12.23
N ALA A 62 7.62 28.94 11.06
CA ALA A 62 6.93 27.71 10.66
C ALA A 62 7.84 26.48 10.72
N LYS A 63 7.32 25.41 11.32
CA LYS A 63 8.04 24.15 11.52
C LYS A 63 8.17 23.35 10.22
N TYR A 64 7.18 23.41 9.35
CA TYR A 64 7.05 22.58 8.14
C TYR A 64 7.17 23.40 6.86
N LYS A 65 8.08 24.38 6.82
CA LYS A 65 8.31 25.20 5.61
C LYS A 65 8.75 24.37 4.41
N PHE A 66 8.28 24.76 3.24
CA PHE A 66 8.80 24.31 1.95
C PHE A 66 8.80 25.47 0.95
N LYS A 67 9.56 25.34 -0.14
CA LYS A 67 9.73 26.43 -1.10
C LYS A 67 8.45 26.63 -1.91
N LEU A 68 7.96 27.86 -1.92
CA LEU A 68 6.84 28.30 -2.74
C LEU A 68 7.30 29.25 -3.86
N PRO A 69 6.62 29.25 -5.02
CA PRO A 69 6.84 30.24 -6.06
C PRO A 69 6.57 31.66 -5.55
N THR A 70 7.33 32.63 -6.07
CA THR A 70 7.18 34.05 -5.70
C THR A 70 5.75 34.58 -5.81
N PRO A 71 4.95 34.24 -6.84
CA PRO A 71 3.56 34.70 -6.90
C PRO A 71 2.71 34.24 -5.71
N ILE A 72 2.87 32.99 -5.26
CA ILE A 72 2.14 32.45 -4.10
C ILE A 72 2.60 33.15 -2.83
N MET A 73 3.91 33.36 -2.66
CA MET A 73 4.45 34.08 -1.50
C MET A 73 3.93 35.52 -1.39
N LYS A 74 3.85 36.24 -2.52
CA LYS A 74 3.27 37.60 -2.55
C LYS A 74 1.79 37.60 -2.14
N ALA A 75 1.03 36.60 -2.57
CA ALA A 75 -0.36 36.46 -2.16
C ALA A 75 -0.47 36.17 -0.65
N VAL A 76 0.38 35.31 -0.11
CA VAL A 76 0.46 35.07 1.35
C VAL A 76 0.76 36.38 2.10
N GLU A 77 1.71 37.19 1.63
CA GLU A 77 2.06 38.49 2.24
C GLU A 77 0.91 39.50 2.19
N THR A 78 0.06 39.43 1.16
CA THR A 78 -1.12 40.28 1.03
C THR A 78 -2.22 39.89 2.01
N TYR A 79 -2.51 38.59 2.15
CA TYR A 79 -3.65 38.13 2.94
C TYR A 79 -3.33 37.78 4.39
N ALA A 80 -2.13 37.32 4.73
CA ALA A 80 -1.77 36.94 6.10
C ALA A 80 -1.92 38.08 7.14
N PRO A 81 -1.61 39.36 6.84
CA PRO A 81 -1.79 40.46 7.80
C PRO A 81 -3.25 40.73 8.18
N THR A 82 -4.20 40.40 7.30
CA THR A 82 -5.64 40.60 7.55
C THR A 82 -6.17 39.72 8.69
N LYS A 83 -5.46 38.62 9.01
CA LYS A 83 -5.86 37.58 9.97
C LYS A 83 -7.25 36.96 9.70
N ASP A 84 -7.87 37.29 8.58
CA ASP A 84 -9.11 36.68 8.11
C ASP A 84 -8.80 35.47 7.23
N PHE A 85 -8.39 34.40 7.91
CA PHE A 85 -8.10 33.11 7.29
C PHE A 85 -9.36 32.35 6.83
N GLY A 86 -10.56 32.93 7.01
CA GLY A 86 -11.81 32.42 6.46
C GLY A 86 -12.19 33.05 5.12
N SER A 87 -11.51 34.14 4.72
CA SER A 87 -11.80 34.87 3.49
C SER A 87 -11.62 34.04 2.22
N SER A 88 -12.37 34.39 1.17
CA SER A 88 -12.23 33.79 -0.17
C SER A 88 -10.82 33.97 -0.75
N GLY A 89 -10.17 35.10 -0.46
CA GLY A 89 -8.77 35.36 -0.84
C GLY A 89 -7.80 34.38 -0.20
N TRP A 90 -7.93 34.11 1.10
CA TRP A 90 -7.10 33.11 1.77
C TRP A 90 -7.36 31.69 1.26
N ALA A 91 -8.62 31.34 1.00
CA ALA A 91 -8.97 30.04 0.43
C ALA A 91 -8.31 29.82 -0.95
N ASP A 92 -8.23 30.85 -1.80
CA ASP A 92 -7.53 30.75 -3.09
C ASP A 92 -6.02 30.57 -2.90
N VAL A 93 -5.39 31.31 -1.98
CA VAL A 93 -3.97 31.12 -1.63
C VAL A 93 -3.69 29.67 -1.21
N VAL A 94 -4.50 29.11 -0.30
CA VAL A 94 -4.38 27.71 0.15
C VAL A 94 -4.55 26.73 -1.02
N SER A 95 -5.52 26.99 -1.91
CA SER A 95 -5.72 26.19 -3.12
C SER A 95 -4.51 26.22 -4.07
N GLN A 96 -3.89 27.39 -4.27
CA GLN A 96 -2.66 27.52 -5.05
C GLN A 96 -1.50 26.74 -4.41
N ILE A 97 -1.33 26.82 -3.08
CA ILE A 97 -0.31 26.05 -2.35
C ILE A 97 -0.53 24.54 -2.52
N HIS A 98 -1.78 24.06 -2.39
CA HIS A 98 -2.10 22.64 -2.62
C HIS A 98 -1.78 22.19 -4.03
N ARG A 99 -2.15 22.98 -5.05
CA ARG A 99 -1.84 22.69 -6.45
C ARG A 99 -0.33 22.59 -6.67
N HIS A 100 0.43 23.56 -6.16
CA HIS A 100 1.89 23.56 -6.25
C HIS A 100 2.52 22.34 -5.56
N ALA A 101 2.14 22.06 -4.31
CA ALA A 101 2.68 20.93 -3.56
C ALA A 101 2.37 19.59 -4.24
N ARG A 102 1.13 19.39 -4.72
CA ARG A 102 0.75 18.18 -5.47
C ARG A 102 1.55 18.04 -6.77
N ALA A 103 1.68 19.10 -7.55
CA ALA A 103 2.45 19.10 -8.78
C ALA A 103 3.92 18.76 -8.53
N GLN A 104 4.54 19.34 -7.49
CA GLN A 104 5.92 19.04 -7.12
C GLN A 104 6.12 17.58 -6.68
N VAL A 105 5.21 17.05 -5.87
CA VAL A 105 5.25 15.63 -5.43
C VAL A 105 5.13 14.69 -6.62
N GLN A 106 4.28 15.00 -7.60
CA GLN A 106 4.12 14.22 -8.81
C GLN A 106 5.32 14.31 -9.75
N GLN A 107 5.82 15.53 -10.02
CA GLN A 107 7.00 15.76 -10.85
C GLN A 107 8.25 15.07 -10.30
N LYS A 108 8.43 15.09 -8.97
CA LYS A 108 9.55 14.43 -8.28
C LYS A 108 9.39 12.91 -8.17
N LYS A 109 8.34 12.33 -8.76
CA LYS A 109 8.10 10.87 -8.76
C LYS A 109 8.15 10.25 -7.36
N VAL A 110 7.66 10.99 -6.36
CA VAL A 110 7.80 10.62 -4.93
C VAL A 110 7.11 9.29 -4.63
N ILE A 111 5.99 8.99 -5.29
CA ILE A 111 5.29 7.70 -5.12
C ILE A 111 6.15 6.53 -5.66
N GLU A 112 6.73 6.69 -6.86
CA GLU A 112 7.63 5.68 -7.46
C GLU A 112 8.89 5.49 -6.60
N GLU A 113 9.43 6.58 -6.06
CA GLU A 113 10.58 6.54 -5.16
C GLU A 113 10.26 5.72 -3.89
N PHE A 114 9.06 5.91 -3.31
CA PHE A 114 8.64 5.14 -2.14
C PHE A 114 8.58 3.65 -2.44
N PHE A 115 7.94 3.24 -3.54
CA PHE A 115 7.85 1.83 -3.92
C PHE A 115 9.23 1.19 -4.17
N SER A 116 10.23 2.00 -4.53
CA SER A 116 11.62 1.56 -4.70
C SER A 116 12.44 1.61 -3.40
N SER A 117 11.86 2.11 -2.29
CA SER A 117 12.58 2.36 -1.04
C SER A 117 12.69 1.12 -0.15
N ARG A 118 13.72 1.10 0.70
CA ARG A 118 13.85 0.10 1.78
C ARG A 118 12.69 0.16 2.79
N ALA A 119 12.05 1.32 2.95
CA ALA A 119 10.91 1.47 3.85
C ALA A 119 9.70 0.67 3.31
N PHE A 120 9.40 0.82 2.02
CA PHE A 120 8.37 0.02 1.37
C PHE A 120 8.69 -1.47 1.44
N GLN A 121 9.92 -1.90 1.15
CA GLN A 121 10.30 -3.31 1.23
C GLN A 121 10.03 -3.91 2.62
N LYS A 122 10.38 -3.19 3.70
CA LYS A 122 10.10 -3.62 5.07
C LYS A 122 8.60 -3.69 5.38
N MET A 123 7.83 -2.70 4.94
CA MET A 123 6.37 -2.69 5.11
C MET A 123 5.73 -3.83 4.32
N HIS A 124 6.11 -4.02 3.06
CA HIS A 124 5.63 -5.09 2.19
C HIS A 124 5.91 -6.47 2.81
N GLN A 125 7.13 -6.72 3.31
CA GLN A 125 7.44 -7.98 4.03
C GLN A 125 6.56 -8.24 5.24
N LYS A 126 6.15 -7.20 5.99
CA LYS A 126 5.21 -7.34 7.11
C LYS A 126 3.80 -7.71 6.62
N GLU A 127 3.33 -7.03 5.57
CA GLU A 127 2.03 -7.31 4.95
C GLU A 127 1.98 -8.74 4.38
N THR A 128 3.02 -9.17 3.66
CA THR A 128 3.13 -10.54 3.15
C THR A 128 3.09 -11.56 4.27
N LYS A 129 3.86 -11.37 5.36
CA LYS A 129 3.81 -12.26 6.52
C LYS A 129 2.44 -12.28 7.20
N ALA A 130 1.75 -11.14 7.28
CA ALA A 130 0.42 -11.06 7.85
C ALA A 130 -0.61 -11.80 6.97
N GLU A 131 -0.49 -11.67 5.65
CA GLU A 131 -1.28 -12.47 4.71
C GLU A 131 -0.96 -13.95 4.87
N ASP A 132 0.32 -14.35 4.93
CA ASP A 132 0.76 -15.74 5.17
C ASP A 132 0.17 -16.32 6.48
N GLN A 133 0.12 -15.53 7.55
CA GLN A 133 -0.53 -15.94 8.79
C GLN A 133 -2.05 -16.11 8.65
N LYS A 134 -2.72 -15.26 7.85
CA LYS A 134 -4.13 -15.47 7.50
C LYS A 134 -4.30 -16.74 6.66
N LEU A 135 -3.34 -17.08 5.79
CA LEU A 135 -3.33 -18.35 5.04
C LEU A 135 -3.33 -19.54 6.01
N VAL A 136 -2.40 -19.53 6.98
CA VAL A 136 -2.28 -20.59 7.98
C VAL A 136 -3.54 -20.71 8.83
N LYS A 137 -4.19 -19.59 9.18
CA LYS A 137 -5.48 -19.64 9.90
C LYS A 137 -6.62 -20.22 9.07
N LYS A 138 -6.67 -19.93 7.76
CA LYS A 138 -7.78 -20.33 6.90
C LYS A 138 -7.66 -21.76 6.38
N PHE A 139 -6.45 -22.17 6.00
CA PHE A 139 -6.18 -23.48 5.40
C PHE A 139 -5.51 -24.44 6.38
N GLY A 140 -4.86 -23.93 7.43
CA GLY A 140 -3.96 -24.69 8.28
C GLY A 140 -2.51 -24.57 7.82
N ASN A 141 -1.60 -25.15 8.60
CA ASN A 141 -0.19 -25.26 8.22
C ASN A 141 -0.06 -26.03 6.88
N PRO A 142 0.71 -25.55 5.89
CA PRO A 142 0.91 -26.18 4.59
C PRO A 142 1.30 -27.67 4.67
N THR A 143 2.15 -28.05 5.61
CA THR A 143 2.50 -29.46 5.88
C THR A 143 1.28 -30.27 6.29
N MET A 144 0.45 -29.73 7.17
CA MET A 144 -0.79 -30.40 7.61
C MET A 144 -1.85 -30.44 6.51
N VAL A 145 -1.88 -29.45 5.62
CA VAL A 145 -2.75 -29.46 4.43
C VAL A 145 -2.33 -30.58 3.48
N ALA A 146 -1.03 -30.68 3.17
CA ALA A 146 -0.49 -31.74 2.33
C ALA A 146 -0.80 -33.14 2.88
N VAL A 147 -0.52 -33.35 4.18
CA VAL A 147 -0.78 -34.63 4.86
C VAL A 147 -2.27 -34.99 4.81
N ARG A 148 -3.17 -34.05 5.13
CA ARG A 148 -4.64 -34.30 5.05
C ARG A 148 -5.10 -34.61 3.63
N ALA A 149 -4.57 -33.90 2.63
CA ALA A 149 -4.88 -34.15 1.24
C ALA A 149 -4.32 -35.51 0.73
N GLY A 150 -3.45 -36.17 1.50
CA GLY A 150 -2.85 -37.46 1.15
C GLY A 150 -1.65 -37.32 0.20
N ILE A 151 -0.96 -36.18 0.23
CA ILE A 151 0.23 -35.91 -0.60
C ILE A 151 1.44 -35.57 0.29
N LYS A 152 2.65 -35.69 -0.26
CA LYS A 152 3.88 -35.25 0.44
C LYS A 152 3.96 -33.72 0.42
N TYR A 153 4.48 -33.13 1.48
CA TYR A 153 4.77 -31.70 1.48
C TYR A 153 5.87 -31.38 0.45
N ALA A 154 5.68 -30.28 -0.27
CA ALA A 154 6.63 -29.71 -1.22
C ALA A 154 6.40 -28.19 -1.30
N PRO A 155 7.38 -27.37 -1.72
CA PRO A 155 7.23 -25.92 -1.82
C PRO A 155 6.02 -25.47 -2.66
N GLU A 156 5.60 -26.28 -3.64
CA GLU A 156 4.41 -25.99 -4.46
C GLU A 156 3.12 -26.04 -3.64
N VAL A 157 3.09 -26.70 -2.48
CA VAL A 157 1.92 -26.69 -1.58
C VAL A 157 1.69 -25.27 -1.05
N ASP A 158 2.74 -24.60 -0.59
CA ASP A 158 2.69 -23.20 -0.17
C ASP A 158 2.24 -22.30 -1.32
N GLU A 159 2.83 -22.47 -2.50
CA GLU A 159 2.46 -21.71 -3.69
C GLU A 159 0.99 -21.88 -4.08
N ILE A 160 0.47 -23.12 -4.05
CA ILE A 160 -0.94 -23.38 -4.33
C ILE A 160 -1.84 -22.69 -3.30
N ILE A 161 -1.53 -22.79 -2.00
CA ILE A 161 -2.31 -22.15 -0.93
C ILE A 161 -2.30 -20.62 -1.10
N ILE A 162 -1.14 -20.03 -1.40
CA ILE A 162 -1.00 -18.59 -1.69
C ILE A 162 -1.90 -18.19 -2.87
N LEU A 163 -1.84 -18.93 -3.99
CA LEU A 163 -2.64 -18.64 -5.19
C LEU A 163 -4.15 -18.77 -4.93
N LEU A 164 -4.57 -19.74 -4.10
CA LEU A 164 -5.97 -19.91 -3.71
C LEU A 164 -6.50 -18.73 -2.89
N VAL A 165 -5.68 -18.13 -2.03
CA VAL A 165 -6.08 -16.92 -1.29
C VAL A 165 -6.11 -15.69 -2.16
N LYS A 166 -5.16 -15.57 -3.09
CA LYS A 166 -5.17 -14.52 -4.12
C LYS A 166 -6.32 -14.66 -5.12
N LYS A 167 -7.19 -15.68 -4.97
CA LYS A 167 -8.28 -16.04 -5.88
C LYS A 167 -7.80 -16.30 -7.31
N GLN A 168 -6.52 -16.63 -7.48
CA GLN A 168 -5.90 -16.98 -8.76
C GLN A 168 -6.11 -18.47 -9.05
N LYS A 169 -7.38 -18.87 -9.22
CA LYS A 169 -7.78 -20.29 -9.33
C LYS A 169 -7.07 -21.01 -10.48
N ASN A 170 -6.93 -20.36 -11.63
CA ASN A 170 -6.31 -20.96 -12.82
C ASN A 170 -4.82 -21.26 -12.61
N GLU A 171 -4.09 -20.35 -11.97
CA GLU A 171 -2.68 -20.54 -11.63
C GLU A 171 -2.51 -21.63 -10.55
N ALA A 172 -3.40 -21.65 -9.54
CA ALA A 172 -3.42 -22.69 -8.52
C ALA A 172 -3.63 -24.08 -9.15
N VAL A 173 -4.56 -24.21 -10.09
CA VAL A 173 -4.80 -25.46 -10.84
C VAL A 173 -3.58 -25.87 -11.66
N ALA A 174 -2.91 -24.92 -12.33
CA ALA A 174 -1.68 -25.20 -13.07
C ALA A 174 -0.57 -25.73 -12.15
N LYS A 175 -0.38 -25.12 -10.97
CA LYS A 175 0.59 -25.58 -9.96
C LYS A 175 0.21 -26.93 -9.35
N ALA A 176 -1.07 -27.16 -9.07
CA ALA A 176 -1.59 -28.44 -8.61
C ALA A 176 -1.29 -29.57 -9.61
N LYS A 177 -1.44 -29.31 -10.92
CA LYS A 177 -1.08 -30.27 -11.98
C LYS A 177 0.41 -30.63 -11.93
N VAL A 178 1.29 -29.65 -11.75
CA VAL A 178 2.74 -29.88 -11.62
C VAL A 178 3.05 -30.73 -10.39
N LEU A 179 2.44 -30.38 -9.24
CA LEU A 179 2.63 -31.10 -7.98
C LEU A 179 2.18 -32.56 -8.07
N LEU A 180 0.97 -32.82 -8.59
CA LEU A 180 0.45 -34.18 -8.77
C LEU A 180 1.34 -35.00 -9.71
N ARG A 181 1.81 -34.40 -10.80
CA ARG A 181 2.73 -35.07 -11.74
C ARG A 181 4.07 -35.41 -11.08
N LYS A 182 4.66 -34.49 -10.31
CA LYS A 182 5.92 -34.73 -9.58
C LYS A 182 5.80 -35.85 -8.55
N GLN A 183 4.64 -35.98 -7.92
CA GLN A 183 4.39 -36.99 -6.88
C GLN A 183 3.79 -38.30 -7.41
N GLY A 184 3.52 -38.41 -8.72
CA GLY A 184 2.91 -39.60 -9.31
C GLY A 184 1.47 -39.86 -8.85
N VAL A 185 0.76 -38.85 -8.37
CA VAL A 185 -0.60 -38.98 -7.84
C VAL A 185 -1.61 -38.86 -8.99
N LYS A 186 -2.42 -39.90 -9.20
CA LYS A 186 -3.51 -39.90 -10.18
C LYS A 186 -4.75 -39.25 -9.57
N ALA A 187 -4.82 -37.93 -9.61
CA ALA A 187 -5.99 -37.13 -9.25
C ALA A 187 -6.17 -35.97 -10.25
N LYS A 188 -7.37 -35.38 -10.32
CA LYS A 188 -7.54 -34.15 -11.08
C LYS A 188 -6.98 -32.97 -10.26
N PRO A 189 -6.29 -32.00 -10.89
CA PRO A 189 -5.80 -30.81 -10.20
C PRO A 189 -6.89 -30.08 -9.42
N GLU A 190 -8.11 -30.03 -9.95
CA GLU A 190 -9.26 -29.40 -9.32
C GLU A 190 -9.68 -30.09 -8.01
N ASP A 191 -9.52 -31.40 -7.92
CA ASP A 191 -9.85 -32.17 -6.72
C ASP A 191 -8.81 -31.94 -5.62
N LEU A 192 -7.53 -31.72 -5.99
CA LEU A 192 -6.50 -31.28 -5.04
C LEU A 192 -6.80 -29.88 -4.49
N ILE A 193 -7.23 -28.96 -5.36
CA ILE A 193 -7.65 -27.62 -4.92
C ILE A 193 -8.83 -27.71 -3.95
N LYS A 194 -9.83 -28.54 -4.26
CA LYS A 194 -10.96 -28.78 -3.37
C LYS A 194 -10.51 -29.39 -2.04
N ALA A 195 -9.62 -30.38 -2.07
CA ALA A 195 -9.07 -31.02 -0.86
C ALA A 195 -8.44 -29.99 0.08
N PHE A 196 -7.63 -29.08 -0.48
CA PHE A 196 -7.00 -28.01 0.28
C PHE A 196 -8.04 -27.05 0.89
N GLN A 197 -9.12 -26.74 0.17
CA GLN A 197 -10.17 -25.82 0.62
C GLN A 197 -11.15 -26.43 1.63
N SER A 198 -11.52 -27.71 1.46
CA SER A 198 -12.54 -28.37 2.28
C SER A 198 -11.97 -29.09 3.50
N GLY A 199 -10.64 -29.22 3.59
CA GLY A 199 -9.98 -30.01 4.62
C GLY A 199 -10.21 -31.51 4.50
N LYS A 200 -10.70 -31.99 3.35
CA LYS A 200 -10.93 -33.41 3.04
C LYS A 200 -9.73 -33.97 2.28
N SER A 201 -9.52 -35.27 2.38
CA SER A 201 -8.51 -35.97 1.59
C SER A 201 -8.92 -36.11 0.12
N LEU A 202 -7.95 -36.32 -0.77
CA LEU A 202 -8.23 -36.63 -2.18
C LEU A 202 -9.09 -37.89 -2.35
N LYS A 203 -8.97 -38.86 -1.43
CA LYS A 203 -9.76 -40.10 -1.47
C LYS A 203 -11.24 -39.87 -1.18
N GLU A 204 -11.58 -38.86 -0.40
CA GLU A 204 -12.96 -38.50 -0.08
C GLU A 204 -13.62 -37.65 -1.17
N LEU A 205 -12.85 -37.17 -2.16
CA LEU A 205 -13.29 -36.31 -3.24
C LEU A 205 -13.27 -36.97 -4.62
N ALA A 206 -12.62 -38.13 -4.74
CA ALA A 206 -12.58 -38.98 -5.92
C ALA A 206 -13.81 -39.89 -5.99
#